data_AF-A0A1I4RUB3-F1
#
_entry.id   AF-A0A1I4RUB3-F1
#
_cell.length_a   1.000
_cell.length_b   1.000
_cell.length_c   1.000
_cell.angle_alpha   90.00
_cell.angle_beta   90.00
_cell.angle_gamma   90.00
#
_symmetry.space_group_name_H-M   'P 1'
#
loop_
_entity.id
_entity.type
_entity.pdbx_description
1 polymer ?
#
loop_
_entity_poly.entity_id
_entity_poly.type
_entity_poly.pdbx_seq_one_letter_code
_entity_poly.pdbx_strand_id
1 'polypeptide(L)'
;MTGADVDLRWQAFLRRFDLEHTFRLFKQTLGWTVPKVRDPHTADLWTWLIIATHTQLRLARPLAEDLRRPWERPSEPRRLTPARVRRGFRHLRVKTARPADVPRPSKPGPGRPPGSKNRRPAPRHEPGKTVKRIETLTEHVRLKQRRG
;
A
#
# COMPACT_ATOMS: atom_id res chain seq x y z
N MET A 1 -23.18 -22.35 21.32
CA MET A 1 -22.43 -21.09 21.16
C MET A 1 -22.62 -20.31 22.45
N THR A 2 -21.57 -20.11 23.22
CA THR A 2 -21.63 -19.44 24.52
C THR A 2 -21.75 -17.92 24.34
N GLY A 3 -22.10 -17.17 25.40
CA GLY A 3 -22.09 -15.70 25.35
C GLY A 3 -20.73 -15.13 24.98
N ALA A 4 -19.65 -15.74 25.49
CA ALA A 4 -18.27 -15.35 25.15
C ALA A 4 -17.94 -15.54 23.66
N ASP A 5 -18.48 -16.60 23.02
CA ASP A 5 -18.31 -16.82 21.58
C ASP A 5 -18.98 -15.71 20.75
N VAL A 6 -20.15 -15.22 21.20
CA VAL A 6 -20.87 -14.11 20.57
C VAL A 6 -20.05 -12.82 20.69
N ASP A 7 -19.55 -12.52 21.88
CA ASP A 7 -18.76 -11.32 22.15
C ASP A 7 -17.46 -11.29 21.34
N LEU A 8 -16.74 -12.41 21.24
CA LEU A 8 -15.53 -12.51 20.43
C LEU A 8 -15.82 -12.23 18.95
N ARG A 9 -16.88 -12.82 18.39
CA ARG A 9 -17.29 -12.61 17.00
C ARG A 9 -17.72 -11.17 16.76
N TRP A 10 -18.44 -10.57 17.72
CA TRP A 10 -18.82 -9.17 17.67
C TRP A 10 -17.61 -8.24 17.67
N GLN A 11 -16.65 -8.45 18.57
CA GLN A 11 -15.39 -7.69 18.60
C GLN A 11 -14.61 -7.85 17.28
N ALA A 12 -14.48 -9.07 16.75
CA ALA A 12 -13.82 -9.31 15.47
C ALA A 12 -14.53 -8.59 14.31
N PHE A 13 -15.87 -8.58 14.32
CA PHE A 13 -16.67 -7.86 13.33
C PHE A 13 -16.40 -6.35 13.37
N LEU A 14 -16.33 -5.74 14.56
CA LEU A 14 -16.01 -4.32 14.70
C LEU A 14 -14.60 -3.98 14.19
N ARG A 15 -13.62 -4.89 14.34
CA ARG A 15 -12.24 -4.70 13.86
C ARG A 15 -12.11 -4.76 12.33
N ARG A 16 -13.11 -5.29 11.60
CA ARG A 16 -13.11 -5.26 10.13
C ARG A 16 -12.94 -3.85 9.58
N PHE A 17 -13.49 -2.84 10.26
CA PHE A 17 -13.40 -1.45 9.82
C PHE A 17 -11.97 -0.89 9.84
N ASP A 18 -11.06 -1.52 10.60
CA ASP A 18 -9.64 -1.15 10.61
C ASP A 18 -8.96 -1.43 9.25
N LEU A 19 -9.48 -2.39 8.47
CA LEU A 19 -8.99 -2.67 7.11
C LEU A 19 -9.26 -1.50 6.16
N GLU A 20 -10.45 -0.90 6.22
CA GLU A 20 -10.80 0.24 5.37
C GLU A 20 -9.90 1.45 5.64
N HIS A 21 -9.62 1.72 6.91
CA HIS A 21 -8.67 2.77 7.29
C HIS A 21 -7.25 2.46 6.82
N THR A 22 -6.84 1.20 6.85
CA THR A 22 -5.53 0.77 6.36
C THR A 22 -5.43 0.95 4.84
N PHE A 23 -6.45 0.56 4.07
CA PHE A 23 -6.49 0.80 2.63
C PHE A 23 -6.51 2.30 2.29
N ARG A 24 -7.27 3.10 3.06
CA ARG A 24 -7.28 4.55 2.91
C ARG A 24 -5.90 5.15 3.14
N LEU A 25 -5.22 4.74 4.21
CA LEU A 25 -3.83 5.14 4.48
C LEU A 25 -2.90 4.77 3.32
N PHE A 26 -2.98 3.53 2.83
CA PHE A 26 -2.11 3.02 1.77
C PHE A 26 -2.27 3.84 0.49
N LYS A 27 -3.51 4.07 0.06
CA LYS A 27 -3.82 4.82 -1.16
C LYS A 27 -3.49 6.30 -1.03
N GLN A 28 -3.96 6.95 0.04
CA GLN A 28 -3.91 8.42 0.15
C GLN A 28 -2.59 8.94 0.72
N THR A 29 -1.94 8.18 1.60
CA THR A 29 -0.77 8.66 2.35
C THR A 29 0.51 8.00 1.88
N LEU A 30 0.53 6.68 1.71
CA LEU A 30 1.74 5.95 1.32
C LEU A 30 1.93 5.88 -0.20
N GLY A 31 0.95 6.31 -0.98
CA GLY A 31 1.06 6.42 -2.44
C GLY A 31 0.95 5.07 -3.15
N TRP A 32 0.17 4.13 -2.61
CA TRP A 32 -0.02 2.81 -3.22
C TRP A 32 -0.46 2.89 -4.69
N THR A 33 -1.26 3.89 -5.06
CA THR A 33 -1.76 4.10 -6.44
C THR A 33 -0.99 5.18 -7.22
N VAL A 34 0.10 5.71 -6.68
CA VAL A 34 0.90 6.75 -7.33
C VAL A 34 1.75 6.25 -8.50
N PRO A 35 2.44 5.10 -8.43
CA PRO A 35 3.36 4.74 -9.49
C PRO A 35 2.61 4.24 -10.74
N LYS A 36 3.02 4.76 -11.90
CA LYS A 36 2.49 4.38 -13.21
C LYS A 36 3.37 3.29 -13.82
N VAL A 37 3.38 2.12 -13.19
CA VAL A 37 4.14 0.95 -13.65
C VAL A 37 3.42 0.28 -14.82
N ARG A 38 4.20 -0.23 -15.78
CA ARG A 38 3.66 -0.92 -16.97
C ARG A 38 3.64 -2.43 -16.81
N ASP A 39 4.59 -2.96 -16.06
CA ASP A 39 4.74 -4.38 -15.76
C ASP A 39 3.95 -4.74 -14.48
N PRO A 40 3.06 -5.76 -14.52
CA PRO A 40 2.29 -6.20 -13.37
C PRO A 40 3.16 -6.64 -12.18
N HIS A 41 4.27 -7.34 -12.43
CA HIS A 41 5.15 -7.80 -11.36
C HIS A 41 5.77 -6.63 -10.59
N THR A 42 6.12 -5.55 -11.29
CA THR A 42 6.57 -4.30 -10.66
C THR A 42 5.49 -3.66 -9.77
N ALA A 43 4.20 -3.80 -10.12
CA ALA A 43 3.09 -3.34 -9.26
C ALA A 43 2.97 -4.17 -7.98
N ASP A 44 3.24 -5.47 -8.04
CA ASP A 44 3.26 -6.36 -6.88
C ASP A 44 4.45 -6.03 -5.96
N LEU A 45 5.64 -5.83 -6.52
CA LEU A 45 6.80 -5.35 -5.76
C LEU A 45 6.53 -4.00 -5.08
N TRP A 46 5.82 -3.10 -5.75
CA TRP A 46 5.40 -1.84 -5.14
C TRP A 46 4.47 -2.07 -3.94
N THR A 47 3.54 -3.02 -4.05
CA THR A 47 2.65 -3.39 -2.93
C THR A 47 3.47 -3.91 -1.74
N TRP A 48 4.49 -4.74 -1.98
CA TRP A 48 5.41 -5.18 -0.92
C TRP A 48 6.16 -4.02 -0.25
N LEU A 49 6.59 -3.01 -1.02
CA LEU A 49 7.21 -1.81 -0.45
C LEU A 49 6.25 -1.01 0.43
N ILE A 50 4.98 -0.90 0.04
CA ILE A 50 3.94 -0.25 0.85
C ILE A 50 3.71 -1.01 2.16
N ILE A 51 3.63 -2.35 2.10
CA ILE A 51 3.48 -3.21 3.28
C ILE A 51 4.68 -3.04 4.21
N ALA A 52 5.91 -3.13 3.68
CA ALA A 52 7.13 -2.94 4.45
C ALA A 52 7.17 -1.56 5.13
N THR A 53 6.79 -0.50 4.41
CA THR A 53 6.68 0.86 4.95
C THR A 53 5.65 0.93 6.08
N HIS A 54 4.47 0.31 5.91
CA HIS A 54 3.46 0.26 6.96
C HIS A 54 3.98 -0.45 8.22
N THR A 55 4.69 -1.57 8.05
CA THR A 55 5.33 -2.30 9.14
C THR A 55 6.39 -1.44 9.85
N GLN A 56 7.24 -0.74 9.10
CA GLN A 56 8.22 0.18 9.68
C GLN A 56 7.56 1.29 10.50
N LEU A 57 6.48 1.89 10.00
CA LEU A 57 5.71 2.90 10.76
C LEU A 57 5.08 2.33 12.02
N ARG A 58 4.64 1.07 12.00
CA ARG A 58 4.11 0.40 13.20
C ARG A 58 5.21 0.14 14.23
N LEU A 59 6.38 -0.31 13.80
CA LEU A 59 7.52 -0.58 14.69
C LEU A 59 8.14 0.71 15.25
N ALA A 60 8.13 1.79 14.48
CA ALA A 60 8.65 3.09 14.89
C ALA A 60 7.72 3.86 15.85
N ARG A 61 6.46 3.41 16.01
CA ARG A 61 5.45 4.08 16.83
C ARG A 61 5.95 4.50 18.23
N PRO A 62 6.51 3.62 19.07
CA PRO A 62 6.94 3.99 20.43
C PRO A 62 8.10 5.00 20.44
N LEU A 63 8.82 5.15 19.32
CA LEU A 63 9.94 6.07 19.19
C LEU A 63 9.53 7.43 18.64
N ALA A 64 8.36 7.52 18.00
CA ALA A 64 7.93 8.72 17.30
C ALA A 64 7.36 9.79 18.24
N GLU A 65 7.85 11.00 18.08
CA GLU A 65 7.26 12.19 18.67
C GLU A 65 5.94 12.55 17.95
N ASP A 66 4.93 12.99 18.69
CA ASP A 66 3.64 13.41 18.14
C ASP A 66 3.75 14.82 17.51
N LEU A 67 4.26 14.89 16.27
CA LEU A 67 4.26 16.10 15.44
C LEU A 67 2.85 16.42 14.93
N ARG A 68 1.99 16.80 15.87
CA ARG A 68 0.58 17.12 15.67
C ARG A 68 0.41 18.49 15.01
N ARG A 69 -0.67 18.65 14.26
CA ARG A 69 -1.13 19.98 13.82
C ARG A 69 -1.77 20.71 15.01
N PRO A 70 -1.84 22.05 15.01
CA PRO A 70 -2.34 22.81 16.16
C PRO A 70 -3.74 22.37 16.65
N TRP A 71 -4.64 22.02 15.72
CA TRP A 71 -6.01 21.57 16.00
C TRP A 71 -6.15 20.07 16.27
N GLU A 72 -5.06 19.30 16.15
CA GLU A 72 -5.09 17.86 16.43
C GLU A 72 -4.95 17.61 17.93
N ARG A 73 -5.84 16.75 18.46
CA ARG A 73 -5.79 16.32 19.87
C ARG A 73 -4.47 15.59 20.14
N PRO A 74 -3.80 15.83 21.29
CA PRO A 74 -2.65 15.05 21.73
C PRO A 74 -2.98 13.57 21.81
N SER A 75 -2.02 12.72 21.48
CA SER A 75 -2.15 11.27 21.63
C SER A 75 -0.89 10.70 22.26
N GLU A 76 -1.06 9.71 23.13
CA GLU A 76 0.08 8.99 23.72
C GLU A 76 0.93 8.34 22.60
N PRO A 77 2.26 8.26 22.74
CA PRO A 77 3.15 7.66 21.73
C PRO A 77 2.69 6.27 21.26
N ARG A 78 2.20 5.42 22.18
CA ARG A 78 1.69 4.06 21.86
C ARG A 78 0.35 4.05 21.12
N ARG A 79 -0.38 5.17 21.10
CA ARG A 79 -1.69 5.33 20.45
C ARG A 79 -1.60 6.12 19.13
N LEU A 80 -0.42 6.57 18.72
CA LEU A 80 -0.23 7.30 17.47
C LEU A 80 -0.66 6.48 16.25
N THR A 81 -1.44 7.09 15.36
CA THR A 81 -1.80 6.46 14.09
C THR A 81 -0.59 6.41 13.16
N PRO A 82 -0.50 5.42 12.24
CA PRO A 82 0.63 5.34 11.31
C PRO A 82 0.85 6.62 10.49
N ALA A 83 -0.23 7.36 10.17
CA ALA A 83 -0.14 8.64 9.49
C ALA A 83 0.56 9.72 10.33
N ARG A 84 0.34 9.75 11.65
CA ARG A 84 1.04 10.66 12.57
C ARG A 84 2.50 10.26 12.74
N VAL A 85 2.77 8.97 12.94
CA VAL A 85 4.14 8.44 13.01
C VAL A 85 4.94 8.82 11.76
N ARG A 86 4.33 8.74 10.56
CA ARG A 86 4.97 9.12 9.30
C ARG A 86 5.49 10.57 9.30
N ARG A 87 4.79 11.50 9.94
CA ARG A 87 5.21 12.92 10.00
C ARG A 87 6.52 13.07 10.77
N GLY A 88 6.65 12.38 11.89
CA GLY A 88 7.88 12.35 12.72
C GLY A 88 8.96 11.39 12.21
N PHE A 89 8.62 10.46 11.32
CA PHE A 89 9.54 9.40 10.88
C PHE A 89 10.84 9.93 10.25
N ARG A 90 10.82 11.12 9.62
CA ARG A 90 12.03 11.76 9.09
C ARG A 90 13.06 12.03 10.19
N HIS A 91 12.62 12.41 11.39
CA HIS A 91 13.53 12.66 12.53
C HIS A 91 14.10 11.34 13.07
N LEU A 92 13.31 10.26 13.06
CA LEU A 92 13.78 8.93 13.45
C LEU A 92 14.85 8.41 12.48
N ARG A 93 14.61 8.54 11.17
CA ARG A 93 15.52 8.06 10.12
C ARG A 93 16.93 8.65 10.23
N VAL A 94 17.08 9.87 10.76
CA VAL A 94 18.41 10.48 10.95
C VAL A 94 19.18 9.83 12.10
N LYS A 95 18.47 9.32 13.12
CA LYS A 95 19.05 8.69 14.32
C LYS A 95 19.23 7.18 14.17
N THR A 96 18.57 6.54 13.20
CA THR A 96 18.70 5.10 12.94
C THR A 96 19.97 4.79 12.18
N ALA A 97 20.63 3.68 12.54
CA ALA A 97 21.76 3.14 11.78
C ALA A 97 21.37 2.93 10.30
N ARG A 98 22.27 3.28 9.39
CA ARG A 98 22.09 3.03 7.95
C ARG A 98 22.80 1.73 7.59
N PRO A 99 22.07 0.63 7.33
CA PRO A 99 22.70 -0.64 6.97
C PRO A 99 23.24 -0.65 5.53
N ALA A 100 22.87 0.33 4.71
CA ALA A 100 23.31 0.43 3.33
C ALA A 100 24.56 1.31 3.22
N ASP A 101 25.52 0.83 2.44
CA ASP A 101 26.71 1.60 2.06
C ASP A 101 26.36 2.82 1.20
N VAL A 102 27.35 3.72 1.09
CA VAL A 102 27.27 4.88 0.22
C VAL A 102 27.01 4.43 -1.23
N PRO A 103 26.04 5.03 -1.95
CA PRO A 103 25.79 4.70 -3.35
C PRO A 103 27.07 4.83 -4.18
N ARG A 104 27.26 3.92 -5.13
CA ARG A 104 28.39 4.03 -6.08
C ARG A 104 28.22 5.29 -6.93
N PRO A 105 29.27 6.11 -7.11
CA PRO A 105 29.23 7.25 -8.02
C PRO A 105 28.87 6.78 -9.44
N SER A 106 27.91 7.44 -10.07
CA SER A 106 27.54 7.19 -11.47
C SER A 106 27.44 8.50 -12.25
N LYS A 107 27.78 8.46 -13.53
CA LYS A 107 27.56 9.58 -14.46
C LYS A 107 26.28 9.28 -15.26
N PRO A 108 25.44 10.29 -15.56
CA PRO A 108 24.37 10.11 -16.53
C PRO A 108 24.93 9.51 -17.82
N GLY A 109 24.29 8.49 -18.36
CA GLY A 109 24.65 7.95 -19.66
C GLY A 109 24.50 9.02 -20.77
N PRO A 110 25.02 8.80 -21.98
CA PRO A 110 25.06 9.77 -23.09
C PRO A 110 23.66 10.20 -23.62
N GLY A 111 22.58 9.82 -22.94
CA GLY A 111 21.21 10.07 -23.37
C GLY A 111 20.84 9.28 -24.63
N ARG A 112 19.71 9.66 -25.22
CA ARG A 112 19.26 9.11 -26.50
C ARG A 112 19.91 9.91 -27.63
N PRO A 113 20.51 9.26 -28.65
CA PRO A 113 21.01 9.95 -29.83
C PRO A 113 19.92 10.78 -30.53
N PRO A 114 20.23 11.99 -31.00
CA PRO A 114 19.29 12.80 -31.77
C PRO A 114 18.80 12.03 -33.01
N GLY A 115 17.51 12.18 -33.35
CA GLY A 115 16.88 11.49 -34.49
C GLY A 115 16.46 10.04 -34.23
N SER A 116 16.84 9.43 -33.08
CA SER A 116 16.44 8.06 -32.75
C SER A 116 14.96 7.94 -32.34
N LYS A 117 14.15 7.30 -33.19
CA LYS A 117 12.74 6.96 -32.89
C LYS A 117 12.62 5.62 -32.15
N ASN A 118 11.54 5.44 -31.39
CA ASN A 118 11.23 4.15 -30.76
C ASN A 118 10.85 3.14 -31.86
N ARG A 119 11.63 2.06 -32.01
CA ARG A 119 11.38 1.02 -33.03
C ARG A 119 10.31 0.00 -32.63
N ARG A 120 10.04 -0.15 -31.33
CA ARG A 120 9.07 -1.12 -30.80
C ARG A 120 8.14 -0.42 -29.81
N PRO A 121 6.81 -0.56 -29.96
CA PRO A 121 5.86 -0.18 -28.92
C PRO A 121 6.12 -0.94 -27.62
N ALA A 122 5.82 -0.32 -26.48
CA ALA A 122 5.91 -1.00 -25.19
C ALA A 122 4.85 -2.11 -25.11
N PRO A 123 5.17 -3.30 -24.56
CA PRO A 123 4.18 -4.33 -24.27
C PRO A 123 3.05 -3.77 -23.41
N ARG A 124 1.81 -4.12 -23.76
CA ARG A 124 0.62 -3.78 -22.98
C ARG A 124 0.14 -5.05 -22.27
N HIS A 125 -0.14 -4.93 -20.98
CA HIS A 125 -0.68 -6.02 -20.18
C HIS A 125 -2.17 -5.78 -19.95
N GLU A 126 -2.98 -6.83 -20.12
CA GLU A 126 -4.41 -6.77 -19.84
C GLU A 126 -4.66 -6.57 -18.34
N PRO A 127 -5.59 -5.69 -17.93
CA PRO A 127 -5.97 -5.57 -16.54
C PRO A 127 -6.64 -6.87 -16.10
N GLY A 128 -5.99 -7.64 -15.20
CA GLY A 128 -6.42 -8.98 -14.74
C GLY A 128 -7.81 -9.09 -14.09
N LYS A 129 -8.60 -8.01 -14.07
CA LYS A 129 -10.01 -7.99 -13.63
C LYS A 129 -10.96 -8.57 -14.69
N THR A 130 -10.55 -8.63 -15.95
CA THR A 130 -11.46 -8.97 -17.06
C THR A 130 -11.70 -10.48 -17.18
N VAL A 131 -10.71 -11.33 -16.88
CA VAL A 131 -10.80 -12.79 -17.08
C VAL A 131 -11.85 -13.42 -16.16
N LYS A 132 -11.76 -13.18 -14.84
CA LYS A 132 -12.73 -13.73 -13.88
C LYS A 132 -14.15 -13.20 -14.07
N ARG A 133 -14.29 -11.98 -14.61
CA ARG A 133 -15.60 -11.35 -14.88
C ARG A 133 -16.37 -12.12 -15.96
N ILE A 134 -15.69 -12.60 -17.00
CA ILE A 134 -16.31 -13.38 -18.08
C ILE A 134 -16.82 -14.71 -17.52
N GLU A 135 -16.02 -15.38 -16.70
CA GLU A 135 -16.40 -16.65 -16.04
C GLU A 135 -17.61 -16.46 -15.13
N THR A 136 -17.60 -15.44 -14.27
CA THR A 136 -18.74 -15.14 -13.37
C THR A 136 -20.01 -14.77 -14.12
N LEU A 137 -19.92 -13.99 -15.20
CA LEU A 137 -21.07 -13.67 -16.05
C LEU A 137 -21.64 -14.91 -16.73
N THR A 138 -20.78 -15.80 -17.21
CA THR A 138 -21.18 -17.04 -17.88
C THR A 138 -21.89 -17.99 -16.92
N GLU A 139 -21.39 -18.14 -15.69
CA GLU A 139 -22.07 -18.90 -14.63
C GLU A 139 -23.42 -18.29 -14.25
N HIS A 140 -23.50 -16.96 -14.14
CA HIS A 140 -24.74 -16.26 -13.82
C HIS A 140 -25.82 -16.47 -14.90
N VAL A 141 -25.43 -16.43 -16.18
CA VAL A 141 -26.33 -16.72 -17.31
C VAL A 141 -26.80 -18.18 -17.26
N ARG A 142 -25.91 -19.15 -17.02
CA ARG A 142 -26.28 -20.57 -16.87
C ARG A 142 -27.24 -20.82 -15.71
N LEU A 143 -27.01 -20.19 -14.56
CA LEU A 143 -27.88 -20.30 -13.39
C LEU A 143 -29.28 -19.73 -13.64
N LYS A 144 -29.37 -18.66 -14.43
CA LYS A 144 -30.65 -18.06 -14.83
C LYS A 144 -31.42 -18.97 -15.80
N GLN A 145 -30.73 -19.63 -16.73
CA GLN A 145 -31.32 -20.59 -17.67
C GLN A 145 -31.81 -21.89 -17.01
N ARG A 146 -31.24 -22.28 -15.87
CA ARG A 146 -31.67 -23.47 -15.09
C ARG A 146 -32.84 -23.21 -14.13
N ARG A 147 -33.19 -21.95 -13.89
CA ARG A 147 -34.24 -21.53 -12.96
C ARG A 147 -35.54 -21.11 -13.65
N GLY A 148 -35.55 -21.04 -14.97
CA GLY A 148 -36.77 -21.00 -15.80
C GLY A 148 -37.07 -22.39 -16.32
#